data_AF-A0A2P2KHH5-F1
#
_entry.id   AF-A0A2P2KHH5-F1
#
_cell.length_a   1.000
_cell.length_b   1.000
_cell.length_c   1.000
_cell.angle_alpha   90.00
_cell.angle_beta   90.00
_cell.angle_gamma   90.00
#
_symmetry.space_group_name_H-M   'P 1'
#
loop_
_entity.id
_entity.type
_entity.pdbx_description
1 polymer ?
#
loop_
_entity_poly.entity_id
_entity_poly.type
_entity_poly.pdbx_seq_one_letter_code
_entity_poly.pdbx_strand_id
1 'polypeptide(L)' 'MCAICMSPPPEAPPAASRDFRDFISCCLQREPNRRWTAMRLLQHPFILKNGGGQREVTQNLHQLLPPPRPLSS' A
#
# COMPACT_ATOMS: atom_id res chain seq x y z
N MET A 1 20.65 17.41 -3.43
CA MET A 1 19.38 17.28 -2.68
C MET A 1 18.20 17.39 -3.64
N CYS A 2 17.18 16.52 -3.49
CA CYS A 2 15.85 16.55 -4.12
C CYS A 2 15.70 16.06 -5.59
N ALA A 3 16.04 14.79 -5.87
CA ALA A 3 15.69 14.12 -7.13
C ALA A 3 14.20 13.70 -7.23
N ILE A 4 13.47 13.68 -6.11
CA ILE A 4 12.08 13.20 -6.04
C ILE A 4 11.07 14.29 -6.47
N CYS A 5 11.46 15.57 -6.50
CA CYS A 5 10.52 16.67 -6.75
C CYS A 5 10.17 16.88 -8.24
N MET A 6 11.01 16.38 -9.15
CA MET A 6 10.92 16.65 -10.60
C MET A 6 10.53 15.44 -11.45
N SER A 7 10.42 14.25 -10.84
CA SER A 7 9.93 13.06 -11.54
C SER A 7 8.42 12.95 -11.39
N PRO A 8 7.69 12.49 -12.42
CA PRO A 8 6.27 12.18 -12.28
C PRO A 8 6.08 11.20 -11.11
N PRO A 9 5.00 11.33 -10.33
CA PRO A 9 4.73 10.41 -9.23
C PRO A 9 4.75 8.97 -9.78
N PRO A 10 5.38 8.03 -9.06
CA PRO A 10 5.52 6.68 -9.57
C PRO A 10 4.12 6.08 -9.74
N GLU A 11 3.72 5.86 -10.99
CA GLU A 11 2.50 5.17 -11.33
C GLU A 11 2.64 3.70 -10.93
N ALA A 12 1.56 3.17 -10.35
CA ALA A 12 1.52 1.76 -10.06
C ALA A 12 1.60 0.95 -11.37
N PRO A 13 2.35 -0.16 -11.39
CA PRO A 13 2.60 -0.93 -12.61
C PRO A 13 1.29 -1.38 -13.28
N PRO A 14 1.26 -1.53 -14.60
CA PRO A 14 0.05 -1.90 -15.34
C PRO A 14 -0.48 -3.29 -14.96
N ALA A 15 0.36 -4.14 -14.37
CA ALA A 15 -0.02 -5.43 -13.79
C ALA A 15 -0.94 -5.30 -12.56
N ALA A 16 -1.03 -4.12 -11.96
CA ALA A 16 -1.86 -3.91 -10.78
C ALA A 16 -3.31 -3.56 -11.12
N SER A 17 -4.21 -3.95 -10.22
CA SER A 17 -5.65 -3.70 -10.33
C SER A 17 -5.95 -2.21 -10.54
N ARG A 18 -7.01 -1.92 -11.30
CA ARG A 18 -7.42 -0.54 -11.58
C ARG A 18 -7.70 0.25 -10.29
N ASP A 19 -8.38 -0.38 -9.32
CA ASP A 19 -8.65 0.23 -8.00
C ASP A 19 -7.35 0.53 -7.22
N PHE A 20 -6.30 -0.27 -7.38
CA PHE A 20 -5.01 -0.04 -6.73
C PHE A 20 -4.28 1.15 -7.35
N ARG A 21 -4.27 1.25 -8.69
CA ARG A 21 -3.64 2.39 -9.38
C ARG A 21 -4.29 3.71 -9.00
N ASP A 22 -5.62 3.73 -8.91
CA ASP A 22 -6.37 4.92 -8.50
C ASP A 22 -6.06 5.33 -7.05
N PHE A 23 -5.99 4.35 -6.15
CA PHE A 23 -5.61 4.56 -4.75
C PHE A 23 -4.20 5.15 -4.62
N ILE A 24 -3.22 4.57 -5.33
CA ILE A 24 -1.82 5.02 -5.30
C ILE A 24 -1.70 6.43 -5.89
N SER A 25 -2.43 6.73 -6.96
CA SER A 25 -2.50 8.09 -7.54
C SER A 25 -3.00 9.12 -6.52
N CYS A 26 -4.00 8.79 -5.71
CA CYS A 26 -4.48 9.68 -4.64
C CYS A 26 -3.47 9.85 -3.50
N CYS A 27 -2.68 8.80 -3.18
CA CYS A 27 -1.64 8.84 -2.15
C CYS A 27 -0.43 9.67 -2.57
N LEU A 28 0.04 9.47 -3.80
CA LEU A 28 1.29 10.02 -4.32
C LEU A 28 1.11 11.35 -5.05
N GLN A 29 0.02 12.07 -4.77
CA GLN A 29 -0.17 13.43 -5.28
C GLN A 29 0.98 14.35 -4.83
N ARG A 30 1.56 15.05 -5.81
CA ARG A 30 2.67 15.98 -5.61
C ARG A 30 2.21 17.26 -4.93
N GLU A 31 1.05 17.78 -5.32
CA GLU A 31 0.46 18.96 -4.68
C GLU A 31 -0.21 18.57 -3.35
N PRO A 32 0.23 19.11 -2.20
CA PRO A 32 -0.32 18.74 -0.89
C PRO A 32 -1.82 19.09 -0.77
N ASN A 33 -2.27 20.13 -1.47
CA ASN A 33 -3.68 20.53 -1.52
C ASN A 33 -4.56 19.51 -2.26
N ARG A 34 -3.98 18.70 -3.14
CA ARG A 34 -4.67 17.63 -3.88
C ARG A 34 -4.51 16.26 -3.23
N ARG A 35 -3.50 16.09 -2.37
CA ARG A 35 -3.25 14.85 -1.64
C ARG A 35 -4.39 14.56 -0.68
N TRP A 36 -4.94 13.36 -0.77
CA TRP A 36 -5.99 12.95 0.15
C TRP A 36 -5.42 12.71 1.54
N THR A 37 -6.19 13.08 2.55
CA THR A 37 -5.87 12.73 3.94
C THR A 37 -6.01 11.23 4.14
N ALA A 38 -5.30 10.70 5.14
CA ALA A 38 -5.39 9.28 5.51
C ALA A 38 -6.85 8.84 5.72
N MET A 39 -7.67 9.70 6.32
CA MET A 39 -9.09 9.41 6.55
C MET A 39 -9.90 9.26 5.26
N ARG A 40 -9.62 10.07 4.22
CA ARG A 40 -10.23 9.89 2.89
C ARG A 40 -9.69 8.66 2.16
N LEU A 41 -8.40 8.39 2.29
CA LEU A 41 -7.77 7.20 1.69
C LEU A 41 -8.34 5.90 2.27
N LEU A 42 -8.63 5.84 3.57
CA LEU A 42 -9.26 4.69 4.21
C LEU A 42 -10.69 4.43 3.71
N GLN A 43 -11.37 5.44 3.18
CA GLN A 43 -12.69 5.32 2.56
C GLN A 43 -12.62 4.95 1.06
N HIS A 44 -11.43 4.78 0.49
CA HIS A 44 -11.28 4.44 -0.91
C HIS A 44 -11.79 3.01 -1.22
N PRO A 45 -12.45 2.76 -2.37
CA PRO A 45 -12.97 1.44 -2.74
C PRO A 45 -11.92 0.34 -2.72
N PHE A 46 -10.65 0.65 -3.00
CA PHE A 46 -9.53 -0.29 -2.86
C PHE A 46 -9.44 -0.89 -1.45
N ILE A 47 -9.55 -0.05 -0.41
CA ILE A 47 -9.47 -0.47 1.00
C ILE A 47 -10.79 -1.10 1.43
N LEU A 48 -11.93 -0.50 1.06
CA LEU A 48 -13.26 -1.00 1.45
C LEU A 48 -13.56 -2.39 0.87
N LYS A 49 -13.20 -2.64 -0.40
CA LYS A 49 -13.35 -3.96 -1.03
C LYS A 49 -12.41 -5.01 -0.42
N ASN A 50 -11.23 -4.60 0.01
CA ASN A 50 -10.21 -5.51 0.54
C ASN A 50 -10.20 -5.62 2.09
N GLY A 51 -11.08 -4.88 2.78
CA GLY A 51 -11.21 -4.91 4.25
C GLY A 51 -11.59 -6.28 4.82
N GLY A 52 -12.12 -7.18 4.00
CA GLY A 52 -12.37 -8.59 4.34
C GLY A 52 -11.22 -9.56 4.02
N GLY A 53 -10.15 -9.11 3.35
CA GLY A 53 -9.06 -9.92 2.82
C GLY A 53 -7.98 -10.33 3.82
N GLN A 54 -8.18 -10.12 5.13
CA GLN A 54 -7.19 -10.49 6.15
C GLN A 54 -6.89 -12.00 6.24
N ARG A 55 -7.68 -12.83 5.56
CA ARG A 55 -7.57 -14.29 5.65
C ARG A 55 -6.34 -14.86 4.94
N GLU A 56 -5.84 -14.20 3.89
CA GLU A 56 -4.72 -14.74 3.10
C GLU A 56 -3.36 -14.19 3.55
N VAL A 57 -3.30 -12.93 3.99
CA VAL A 57 -2.06 -12.29 4.46
C VAL A 57 -1.56 -12.94 5.75
N THR A 58 -2.44 -13.17 6.72
CA THR A 58 -2.07 -13.82 7.99
C THR A 58 -1.52 -15.22 7.73
N GLN A 59 -2.12 -16.00 6.82
CA GLN A 59 -1.62 -17.34 6.50
C GLN A 59 -0.27 -17.32 5.78
N ASN A 60 -0.05 -16.39 4.85
CA ASN A 60 1.25 -16.26 4.18
C ASN A 60 2.35 -15.70 5.09
N LEU A 61 2.03 -14.84 6.06
CA LEU A 61 3.03 -14.28 6.98
C LEU A 61 3.72 -15.38 7.82
N HIS A 62 2.96 -16.37 8.30
CA HIS A 62 3.52 -17.51 9.03
C HIS A 62 4.45 -18.37 8.16
N GLN A 63 4.29 -18.36 6.84
CA GLN A 63 5.19 -19.05 5.90
C GLN A 63 6.43 -18.22 5.55
N LEU A 64 6.39 -16.90 5.72
CA LEU A 64 7.49 -15.98 5.39
C LEU A 64 8.38 -15.64 6.59
N LEU A 65 7.90 -15.86 7.82
CA LEU A 65 8.73 -15.65 9.01
C LEU A 65 9.76 -16.77 9.14
N PRO A 66 11.05 -16.46 9.36
CA PRO A 66 12.04 -17.48 9.71
C PRO A 66 11.60 -18.19 11.02
N PRO A 67 11.89 -19.50 11.17
CA PRO A 67 11.51 -20.24 12.36
C PRO A 67 12.07 -19.54 13.61
N PRO A 68 11.30 -19.47 14.71
CA PRO A 68 11.74 -18.82 15.94
C PRO A 68 13.03 -19.50 16.44
N ARG A 69 14.04 -18.68 16.76
CA ARG A 69 15.32 -19.17 17.29
C ARG A 69 15.04 -19.90 18.62
N PRO A 70 15.56 -21.12 18.83
CA PRO A 70 15.42 -21.80 20.11
C PRO A 70 16.10 -20.95 21.18
N LEU A 71 15.36 -20.66 22.27
CA LEU A 71 15.94 -20.07 23.47
C LEU A 71 16.85 -21.13 24.09
N SER A 72 18.16 -20.91 24.00
CA SER A 72 19.13 -21.77 24.68
C SER A 72 18.94 -21.62 26.19
N SER A 73 18.67 -22.74 26.86
CA SER A 73 18.68 -22.85 28.32
C SER A 73 20.11 -22.91 28.86
#